data_AF-A0A240C119-F1
#
_entry.id   AF-A0A240C119-F1
#
_cell.length_a   1.000
_cell.length_b   1.000
_cell.length_c   1.000
_cell.angle_alpha   90.00
_cell.angle_beta   90.00
_cell.angle_gamma   90.00
#
_symmetry.space_group_name_H-M   'P 1'
#
loop_
_entity.id
_entity.type
_entity.pdbx_description
1 polymer ?
#
loop_
_entity_poly.entity_id
_entity_poly.type
_entity_poly.pdbx_seq_one_letter_code
_entity_poly.pdbx_strand_id
1 'polypeptide(L)'
;MKDRKIYYSLYDIERDMKKKKELEQDVFISIIFDVLGDLALQISKFYVMDQEDCDAQEYIRQYSQYEKRMYQEKEAMFHQYIFMTPMYQRHLKHGLKIKYKKDMPKRIIKMVQLFETFLDQQLKFPIRLTITFTKKNLKHCDGYIELPHRLAMYPKIKVSLQDYRCIKKSHGTHAAVLNILEILAHEIGHYHEYINGMWFEDELQSEDYANDFGQKILQLFFDDFHDLIFEEK
;
A
#
# COMPACT_ATOMS: atom_id res chain seq x y z
N MET A 1 -14.92 45.59 -10.40
CA MET A 1 -13.82 44.61 -10.20
C MET A 1 -14.17 43.77 -9.00
N LYS A 2 -14.35 42.45 -9.17
CA LYS A 2 -14.67 41.55 -8.05
C LYS A 2 -13.43 41.37 -7.17
N ASP A 3 -13.59 41.58 -5.87
CA ASP A 3 -12.57 41.35 -4.84
C ASP A 3 -12.00 39.92 -4.94
N ARG A 4 -10.74 39.80 -5.34
CA ARG A 4 -9.98 38.55 -5.18
C ARG A 4 -9.63 38.40 -3.69
N LYS A 5 -10.37 37.56 -2.97
CA LYS A 5 -9.93 37.05 -1.67
C LYS A 5 -8.77 36.08 -1.89
N ILE A 6 -7.57 36.53 -1.55
CA ILE A 6 -6.38 35.69 -1.46
C ILE A 6 -6.43 35.01 -0.08
N TYR A 7 -6.62 33.70 -0.05
CA TYR A 7 -6.82 32.94 1.20
C TYR A 7 -5.53 32.62 1.95
N TYR A 8 -4.37 32.74 1.28
CA TYR A 8 -3.04 32.52 1.87
C TYR A 8 -2.08 33.56 1.30
N SER A 9 -1.41 34.32 2.17
CA SER A 9 -0.33 35.19 1.71
C SER A 9 0.92 34.35 1.41
N LEU A 10 1.77 34.80 0.48
CA LEU A 10 3.09 34.18 0.25
C LEU A 10 3.88 34.04 1.57
N TYR A 11 3.64 34.95 2.52
CA TYR A 11 4.20 34.94 3.86
C TYR A 11 3.71 33.75 4.72
N ASP A 12 2.46 33.31 4.56
CA ASP A 12 1.92 32.16 5.29
C ASP A 12 2.50 30.84 4.74
N ILE A 13 2.73 30.78 3.43
CA ILE A 13 3.40 29.66 2.76
C ILE A 13 4.86 29.54 3.24
N GLU A 14 5.60 30.64 3.26
CA GLU A 14 7.00 30.68 3.71
C GLU A 14 7.15 30.32 5.21
N ARG A 15 6.17 30.67 6.04
CA ARG A 15 6.19 30.39 7.48
C ARG A 15 5.94 28.91 7.79
N ASP A 16 5.12 28.22 7.00
CA ASP A 16 4.88 26.78 7.14
C ASP A 16 6.04 25.94 6.61
N MET A 17 6.82 26.44 5.64
CA MET A 17 8.06 25.80 5.19
C MET A 17 9.12 25.71 6.30
N LYS A 18 9.26 26.76 7.14
CA LYS A 18 10.29 26.84 8.20
C LYS A 18 10.14 25.84 9.36
N LYS A 19 9.04 25.07 9.45
CA LYS A 19 8.79 24.15 10.57
C LYS A 19 9.12 22.68 10.28
N LYS A 20 9.49 22.32 9.06
CA LYS A 20 9.98 20.96 8.78
C LYS A 20 11.46 20.91 9.16
N LYS A 21 11.85 19.93 9.98
CA LYS A 21 13.26 19.52 10.08
C LYS A 21 13.68 19.11 8.68
N GLU A 22 14.36 20.02 7.99
CA GLU A 22 14.96 19.75 6.69
C GLU A 22 15.96 18.61 6.92
N LEU A 23 15.74 17.47 6.24
CA LEU A 23 16.91 16.73 5.78
C LEU A 23 17.74 17.75 5.00
N GLU A 24 19.06 17.82 5.20
CA GLU A 24 19.95 18.51 4.26
C GLU A 24 19.76 17.85 2.88
N GLN A 25 18.80 18.35 2.12
CA GLN A 25 18.53 17.94 0.75
C GLN A 25 19.26 18.94 -0.13
N ASP A 26 20.11 18.40 -1.00
CA ASP A 26 20.70 19.15 -2.11
C ASP A 26 19.60 19.96 -2.82
N VAL A 27 19.84 21.24 -3.06
CA VAL A 27 18.89 22.15 -3.72
C VAL A 27 18.40 21.56 -5.04
N PHE A 28 19.25 20.83 -5.77
CA PHE A 28 18.87 20.14 -6.99
C PHE A 28 17.84 19.03 -6.73
N ILE A 29 18.00 18.24 -5.67
CA ILE A 29 17.04 17.19 -5.28
C ILE A 29 15.71 17.81 -4.90
N SER A 30 15.72 18.95 -4.18
CA SER A 30 14.49 19.66 -3.82
C SER A 30 13.71 20.11 -5.06
N ILE A 31 14.39 20.73 -6.03
CA ILE A 31 13.76 21.17 -7.28
C ILE A 31 13.18 19.97 -8.05
N ILE A 32 13.92 18.86 -8.13
CA ILE A 32 13.43 17.65 -8.79
C ILE A 32 12.18 17.10 -8.08
N PHE A 33 12.15 17.10 -6.75
CA PHE A 33 10.98 16.67 -5.98
C PHE A 33 9.77 17.59 -6.20
N ASP A 34 9.97 18.90 -6.29
CA ASP A 34 8.88 19.83 -6.57
C ASP A 34 8.29 19.58 -7.98
N VAL A 35 9.15 19.48 -9.00
CA VAL A 35 8.72 19.19 -10.38
C VAL A 35 7.98 17.85 -10.46
N LEU A 36 8.50 16.80 -9.82
CA LEU A 36 7.86 15.49 -9.80
C LEU A 36 6.53 15.52 -9.04
N GLY A 37 6.46 16.29 -7.94
CA GLY A 37 5.24 16.48 -7.18
C GLY A 37 4.14 17.16 -8.01
N ASP A 38 4.51 18.17 -8.80
CA ASP A 38 3.60 18.86 -9.71
C ASP A 38 3.15 17.98 -10.87
N LEU A 39 4.06 17.20 -11.45
CA LEU A 39 3.74 16.23 -12.49
C LEU A 39 2.78 15.15 -11.97
N ALA A 40 3.07 14.56 -10.81
CA ALA A 40 2.21 13.59 -10.16
C ALA A 40 0.81 14.17 -9.86
N LEU A 41 0.72 15.46 -9.53
CA LEU A 41 -0.56 16.14 -9.34
C LEU A 41 -1.37 16.29 -10.63
N GLN A 42 -0.72 16.51 -11.78
CA GLN A 42 -1.46 16.55 -13.05
C GLN A 42 -1.90 15.16 -13.46
N ILE A 43 -1.02 14.16 -13.34
CA ILE A 43 -1.32 12.77 -13.69
C ILE A 43 -2.46 12.24 -12.81
N SER A 44 -2.47 12.54 -11.51
CA SER A 44 -3.54 12.08 -10.63
C SER A 44 -4.91 12.66 -10.98
N LYS A 45 -4.99 13.86 -11.57
CA LYS A 45 -6.24 14.40 -12.09
C LYS A 45 -6.73 13.59 -13.29
N PHE A 46 -5.85 13.29 -14.25
CA PHE A 46 -6.20 12.47 -15.41
C PHE A 46 -6.65 11.08 -15.00
N TYR A 47 -5.92 10.48 -14.05
CA TYR A 47 -6.28 9.19 -13.47
C TYR A 47 -7.68 9.21 -12.84
N VAL A 48 -7.98 10.18 -11.99
CA VAL A 48 -9.32 10.27 -11.37
C VAL A 48 -10.41 10.56 -12.40
N MET A 49 -10.15 11.38 -13.41
CA MET A 49 -11.11 11.64 -14.49
C MET A 49 -11.46 10.37 -15.28
N ASP A 50 -10.44 9.58 -15.63
CA ASP A 50 -10.60 8.31 -16.34
C ASP A 50 -11.39 7.29 -15.50
N GLN A 51 -11.02 7.14 -14.22
CA GLN A 51 -11.67 6.25 -13.26
C GLN A 51 -13.14 6.59 -12.98
N GLU A 52 -13.49 7.86 -13.00
CA GLU A 52 -14.84 8.35 -12.74
C GLU A 52 -15.66 8.54 -14.04
N ASP A 53 -15.08 8.18 -15.20
CA ASP A 53 -15.64 8.39 -16.53
C ASP A 53 -16.20 9.81 -16.71
N CYS A 54 -15.40 10.82 -16.34
CA CYS A 54 -15.82 12.22 -16.35
C CYS A 54 -14.85 13.13 -17.12
N ASP A 55 -15.40 14.18 -17.73
CA ASP A 55 -14.60 15.18 -18.43
C ASP A 55 -14.03 16.24 -17.47
N ALA A 56 -13.15 17.09 -18.01
CA ALA A 56 -12.50 18.13 -17.21
C ALA A 56 -13.48 19.17 -16.64
N GLN A 57 -14.60 19.46 -17.31
CA GLN A 57 -15.60 20.41 -16.80
C GLN A 57 -16.35 19.81 -15.62
N GLU A 58 -16.73 18.54 -15.74
CA GLU A 58 -17.41 17.79 -14.69
C GLU A 58 -16.51 17.62 -13.46
N TYR A 59 -15.25 17.25 -13.68
CA TYR A 59 -14.23 17.17 -12.64
C TYR A 59 -14.09 18.49 -11.88
N ILE A 60 -13.99 19.63 -12.58
CA ILE A 60 -13.88 20.95 -11.95
C ILE A 60 -15.14 21.29 -11.16
N ARG A 61 -16.32 20.98 -11.70
CA ARG A 61 -17.61 21.25 -11.04
C ARG A 61 -17.76 20.46 -9.75
N GLN A 62 -17.27 19.21 -9.73
CA GLN A 62 -17.38 18.31 -8.59
C GLN A 62 -16.05 18.13 -7.82
N TYR A 63 -15.08 19.04 -8.00
CA TYR A 63 -13.71 18.90 -7.45
C TYR A 63 -13.66 18.52 -5.97
N SER A 64 -14.56 19.05 -5.14
CA SER A 64 -14.62 18.71 -3.71
C SER A 64 -14.85 17.22 -3.42
N GLN A 65 -15.45 16.48 -4.34
CA GLN A 65 -15.67 15.04 -4.24
C GLN A 65 -14.37 14.26 -4.55
N TYR A 66 -13.57 14.78 -5.48
CA TYR A 66 -12.39 14.12 -6.01
C TYR A 66 -11.09 14.53 -5.32
N GLU A 67 -11.06 15.70 -4.70
CA GLU A 67 -9.85 16.33 -4.12
C GLU A 67 -9.06 15.35 -3.25
N LYS A 68 -9.74 14.64 -2.37
CA LYS A 68 -9.09 13.68 -1.46
C LYS A 68 -8.41 12.55 -2.23
N ARG A 69 -9.12 11.92 -3.18
CA ARG A 69 -8.58 10.82 -4.00
C ARG A 69 -7.42 11.32 -4.86
N MET A 70 -7.57 12.45 -5.54
CA MET A 70 -6.53 13.09 -6.35
C MET A 70 -5.22 13.30 -5.57
N TYR A 71 -5.28 13.81 -4.34
CA TYR A 71 -4.08 13.98 -3.51
C TYR A 71 -3.53 12.65 -3.01
N GLN A 72 -4.36 11.65 -2.72
CA GLN A 72 -3.90 10.31 -2.35
C GLN A 72 -3.10 9.66 -3.49
N GLU A 73 -3.62 9.70 -4.72
CA GLU A 73 -2.94 9.17 -5.89
C GLU A 73 -1.66 9.94 -6.20
N LYS A 74 -1.71 11.29 -6.13
CA LYS A 74 -0.53 12.13 -6.31
C LYS A 74 0.59 11.74 -5.35
N GLU A 75 0.29 11.57 -4.06
CA GLU A 75 1.30 11.20 -3.08
C GLU A 75 1.79 9.77 -3.30
N ALA A 76 0.92 8.84 -3.70
CA ALA A 76 1.31 7.47 -3.99
C ALA A 76 2.27 7.38 -5.20
N MET A 77 1.93 8.00 -6.34
CA MET A 77 2.79 8.07 -7.53
C MET A 77 4.13 8.74 -7.22
N PHE A 78 4.09 9.89 -6.53
CA PHE A 78 5.28 10.64 -6.16
C PHE A 78 6.23 9.83 -5.27
N HIS A 79 5.70 9.21 -4.21
CA HIS A 79 6.51 8.41 -3.31
C HIS A 79 7.00 7.12 -3.95
N GLN A 80 6.22 6.50 -4.85
CA GLN A 80 6.68 5.34 -5.61
C GLN A 80 7.96 5.70 -6.38
N TYR A 81 7.93 6.80 -7.14
CA TYR A 81 9.10 7.25 -7.90
C TYR A 81 10.30 7.57 -7.00
N ILE A 82 10.10 8.33 -5.92
CA ILE A 82 11.20 8.66 -5.00
C ILE A 82 11.77 7.40 -4.37
N PHE A 83 10.93 6.48 -3.92
CA PHE A 83 11.38 5.26 -3.26
C PHE A 83 11.99 4.25 -4.23
N MET A 84 11.74 4.37 -5.54
CA MET A 84 12.43 3.61 -6.57
C MET A 84 13.75 4.25 -7.01
N THR A 85 13.99 5.52 -6.68
CA THR A 85 15.23 6.21 -7.04
C THR A 85 16.41 5.62 -6.25
N PRO A 86 17.45 5.04 -6.91
CA PRO A 86 18.53 4.32 -6.22
C PRO A 86 19.30 5.15 -5.19
N MET A 87 19.38 6.47 -5.39
CA MET A 87 20.02 7.38 -4.44
C MET A 87 19.22 7.48 -3.14
N TYR A 88 17.89 7.56 -3.22
CA TYR A 88 17.03 7.68 -2.04
C TYR A 88 16.84 6.33 -1.33
N GLN A 89 16.82 5.23 -2.09
CA GLN A 89 16.69 3.87 -1.54
C GLN A 89 17.70 3.55 -0.44
N ARG A 90 18.92 4.09 -0.51
CA ARG A 90 19.98 3.88 0.51
C ARG A 90 19.60 4.40 1.90
N HIS A 91 18.65 5.34 1.96
CA HIS A 91 18.17 5.94 3.22
C HIS A 91 16.89 5.27 3.73
N LEU A 92 16.30 4.37 2.94
CA LEU A 92 15.10 3.66 3.31
C LEU A 92 15.40 2.49 4.22
N LYS A 93 14.44 2.21 5.10
CA LYS A 93 14.41 0.95 5.82
C LYS A 93 13.96 -0.14 4.86
N HIS A 94 14.59 -1.31 4.95
CA HIS A 94 14.25 -2.50 4.17
C HIS A 94 13.60 -3.58 5.06
N GLY A 95 13.14 -4.65 4.40
CA GLY A 95 12.69 -5.89 5.02
C GLY A 95 11.18 -5.96 5.30
N LEU A 96 10.70 -7.18 5.52
CA LEU A 96 9.35 -7.48 5.99
C LEU A 96 9.30 -7.40 7.53
N LYS A 97 8.21 -6.88 8.08
CA LYS A 97 7.96 -6.90 9.53
C LYS A 97 6.51 -7.28 9.83
N ILE A 98 6.29 -8.48 10.33
CA ILE A 98 4.97 -8.92 10.78
C ILE A 98 4.79 -8.64 12.28
N LYS A 99 3.66 -8.02 12.66
CA LYS A 99 3.31 -7.75 14.07
C LYS A 99 2.27 -8.75 14.57
N TYR A 100 2.74 -9.75 15.31
CA TYR A 100 1.89 -10.72 15.99
C TYR A 100 1.27 -10.13 17.26
N LYS A 101 -0.06 -10.24 17.39
CA LYS A 101 -0.77 -9.88 18.62
C LYS A 101 -0.94 -11.10 19.52
N LYS A 102 -0.88 -10.90 20.85
CA LYS A 102 -0.98 -11.97 21.86
C LYS A 102 -2.28 -12.78 21.77
N ASP A 103 -3.34 -12.15 21.29
CA ASP A 103 -4.69 -12.71 21.21
C ASP A 103 -5.00 -13.37 19.85
N MET A 104 -4.00 -13.48 18.98
CA MET A 104 -4.12 -14.13 17.68
C MET A 104 -4.11 -15.67 17.85
N PRO A 105 -4.93 -16.42 17.10
CA PRO A 105 -4.92 -17.89 17.15
C PRO A 105 -3.52 -18.47 16.87
N LYS A 106 -3.04 -19.38 17.72
CA LYS A 106 -1.70 -19.99 17.63
C LYS A 106 -1.40 -20.60 16.25
N ARG A 107 -2.40 -21.27 15.64
CA ARG A 107 -2.26 -21.87 14.31
C ARG A 107 -2.01 -20.82 13.22
N ILE A 108 -2.68 -19.67 13.29
CA ILE A 108 -2.42 -18.54 12.37
C ILE A 108 -1.01 -18.01 12.58
N ILE A 109 -0.58 -17.81 13.84
CA ILE A 109 0.79 -17.37 14.14
C ILE A 109 1.81 -18.30 13.49
N LYS A 110 1.70 -19.62 13.73
CA LYS A 110 2.63 -20.61 13.19
C LYS A 110 2.66 -20.59 11.66
N MET A 111 1.49 -20.56 11.02
CA MET A 111 1.42 -20.59 9.56
C MET A 111 1.97 -19.29 8.93
N VAL A 112 1.63 -18.14 9.50
CA VAL A 112 2.14 -16.84 9.03
C VAL A 112 3.65 -16.72 9.26
N GLN A 113 4.22 -17.30 10.32
CA GLN A 113 5.68 -17.36 10.52
C GLN A 113 6.38 -18.23 9.47
N LEU A 114 5.76 -19.35 9.09
CA LEU A 114 6.28 -20.19 8.01
C LEU A 114 6.25 -19.44 6.68
N PHE A 115 5.13 -18.77 6.41
CA PHE A 115 4.98 -17.94 5.22
C PHE A 115 5.93 -16.74 5.22
N GLU A 116 6.16 -16.07 6.36
CA GLU A 116 7.16 -15.00 6.50
C GLU A 116 8.56 -15.49 6.10
N THR A 117 8.95 -16.68 6.60
CA THR A 117 10.25 -17.28 6.26
C THR A 117 10.38 -17.57 4.78
N PHE A 118 9.32 -18.08 4.15
CA PHE A 118 9.26 -18.32 2.71
C PHE A 118 9.35 -17.00 1.92
N LEU A 119 8.59 -15.97 2.31
CA LEU A 119 8.60 -14.67 1.63
C LEU A 119 9.97 -14.00 1.68
N ASP A 120 10.68 -14.09 2.80
CA ASP A 120 12.06 -13.57 2.93
C ASP A 120 13.05 -14.27 1.99
N GLN A 121 12.76 -15.50 1.55
CA GLN A 121 13.58 -16.25 0.59
C GLN A 121 13.21 -15.94 -0.86
N GLN A 122 11.92 -15.79 -1.15
CA GLN A 122 11.41 -15.65 -2.51
C GLN A 122 11.33 -14.20 -3.00
N LEU A 123 11.15 -13.24 -2.09
CA LEU A 123 10.90 -11.84 -2.43
C LEU A 123 11.94 -10.89 -1.82
N LYS A 124 12.14 -9.76 -2.48
CA LYS A 124 12.91 -8.64 -1.95
C LYS A 124 11.96 -7.58 -1.41
N PHE A 125 12.29 -7.04 -0.24
CA PHE A 125 11.56 -5.93 0.38
C PHE A 125 12.44 -4.67 0.40
N PRO A 126 12.64 -3.99 -0.76
CA PRO A 126 13.48 -2.80 -0.87
C PRO A 126 12.93 -1.60 -0.11
N ILE A 127 11.64 -1.62 0.24
CA ILE A 127 10.99 -0.63 1.09
C ILE A 127 10.31 -1.39 2.22
N ARG A 128 10.57 -1.03 3.48
CA ARG A 128 10.04 -1.79 4.61
C ARG A 128 8.53 -1.96 4.53
N LEU A 129 8.06 -3.19 4.61
CA LEU A 129 6.64 -3.51 4.67
C LEU A 129 6.28 -3.92 6.10
N THR A 130 5.26 -3.30 6.70
CA THR A 130 4.76 -3.71 8.01
C THR A 130 3.38 -4.34 7.91
N ILE A 131 3.24 -5.57 8.37
CA ILE A 131 1.97 -6.31 8.33
C ILE A 131 1.37 -6.38 9.72
N THR A 132 0.08 -6.09 9.83
CA THR A 132 -0.65 -6.11 11.11
C THR A 132 -2.00 -6.81 10.97
N PHE A 133 -2.44 -7.45 12.06
CA PHE A 133 -3.71 -8.16 12.09
C PHE A 133 -4.73 -7.47 13.00
N THR A 134 -6.01 -7.51 12.65
CA THR A 134 -7.11 -6.97 13.45
C THR A 134 -8.26 -7.96 13.57
N LYS A 135 -9.00 -7.91 14.68
CA LYS A 135 -10.25 -8.69 14.85
C LYS A 135 -11.50 -7.90 14.46
N LYS A 136 -11.33 -6.62 14.10
CA LYS A 136 -12.41 -5.73 13.70
C LYS A 136 -12.66 -5.86 12.21
N ASN A 137 -13.91 -5.69 11.81
CA ASN A 137 -14.26 -5.54 10.41
C ASN A 137 -13.46 -4.39 9.80
N LEU A 138 -12.91 -4.66 8.63
CA LEU A 138 -12.38 -3.61 7.77
C LEU A 138 -13.54 -3.14 6.89
N LYS A 139 -13.46 -1.89 6.44
CA LYS A 139 -14.58 -1.28 5.73
C LYS A 139 -14.54 -1.83 4.30
N HIS A 140 -15.50 -2.68 3.95
CA HIS A 140 -15.68 -3.23 2.59
C HIS A 140 -14.61 -4.22 2.09
N CYS A 141 -13.71 -4.69 2.95
CA CYS A 141 -12.65 -5.63 2.57
C CYS A 141 -12.21 -6.49 3.77
N ASP A 142 -11.42 -7.53 3.49
CA ASP A 142 -10.78 -8.37 4.51
C ASP A 142 -9.28 -8.08 4.69
N GLY A 143 -8.69 -7.36 3.73
CA GLY A 143 -7.32 -6.86 3.73
C GLY A 143 -7.27 -5.49 3.08
N TYR A 144 -6.23 -4.71 3.37
CA TYR A 144 -5.83 -3.59 2.51
C TYR A 144 -4.37 -3.21 2.75
N ILE A 145 -3.77 -2.60 1.73
CA ILE A 145 -2.48 -1.91 1.80
C ILE A 145 -2.66 -0.39 1.99
N GLU A 146 -1.91 0.18 2.92
CA GLU A 146 -1.73 1.62 3.10
C GLU A 146 -0.41 2.04 2.45
N LEU A 147 -0.50 2.71 1.31
CA LEU A 147 0.63 3.35 0.67
C LEU A 147 1.08 4.62 1.43
N PRO A 148 2.37 4.94 1.39
CA PRO A 148 2.92 6.08 2.13
C PRO A 148 2.42 7.41 1.54
N HIS A 149 1.89 8.29 2.40
CA HIS A 149 1.51 9.66 2.04
C HIS A 149 2.57 10.70 2.43
N ARG A 150 3.71 10.26 2.99
CA ARG A 150 4.85 11.11 3.36
C ARG A 150 6.13 10.28 3.26
N LEU A 151 7.25 10.93 2.94
CA LEU A 151 8.59 10.32 2.90
C LEU A 151 9.04 9.60 4.19
N ALA A 152 8.50 10.00 5.34
CA ALA A 152 8.81 9.35 6.63
C ALA A 152 7.95 8.09 6.91
N MET A 153 7.01 7.77 6.03
CA MET A 153 6.10 6.64 6.15
C MET A 153 6.54 5.49 5.24
N TYR A 154 6.08 4.29 5.59
CA TYR A 154 6.37 3.05 4.90
C TYR A 154 5.05 2.33 4.60
N PRO A 155 4.97 1.53 3.53
CA PRO A 155 3.82 0.69 3.24
C PRO A 155 3.43 -0.18 4.43
N LYS A 156 2.11 -0.35 4.62
CA LYS A 156 1.58 -1.24 5.65
C LYS A 156 0.45 -2.08 5.10
N ILE A 157 0.42 -3.35 5.44
CA ILE A 157 -0.71 -4.22 5.18
C ILE A 157 -1.47 -4.45 6.48
N LYS A 158 -2.79 -4.45 6.38
CA LYS A 158 -3.68 -4.78 7.49
C LYS A 158 -4.67 -5.85 7.09
N VAL A 159 -4.66 -6.97 7.80
CA VAL A 159 -5.52 -8.12 7.55
C VAL A 159 -6.53 -8.31 8.68
N SER A 160 -7.79 -8.53 8.33
CA SER A 160 -8.88 -8.88 9.23
C SER A 160 -8.85 -10.36 9.57
N LEU A 161 -9.08 -10.67 10.85
CA LEU A 161 -9.27 -12.03 11.37
C LEU A 161 -10.70 -12.27 11.82
N GLN A 162 -11.63 -11.37 11.46
CA GLN A 162 -13.01 -11.42 11.92
C GLN A 162 -13.67 -12.76 11.55
N ASP A 163 -13.54 -13.15 10.28
CA ASP A 163 -14.28 -14.26 9.72
C ASP A 163 -13.62 -15.61 10.00
N TYR A 164 -12.42 -15.61 10.57
CA TYR A 164 -11.69 -16.81 10.95
C TYR A 164 -12.54 -17.77 11.80
N ARG A 165 -13.29 -17.27 12.78
CA ARG A 165 -14.13 -18.14 13.63
C ARG A 165 -15.31 -18.75 12.86
N CYS A 166 -15.91 -17.98 11.96
CA CYS A 166 -17.03 -18.41 11.13
C CYS A 166 -16.57 -19.48 10.14
N ILE A 167 -15.51 -19.20 9.37
CA ILE A 167 -14.94 -20.13 8.39
C ILE A 167 -14.43 -21.39 9.09
N LYS A 168 -13.79 -21.26 10.25
CA LYS A 168 -13.34 -22.44 11.02
C LYS A 168 -14.49 -23.37 11.39
N LYS A 169 -15.65 -22.81 11.74
CA LYS A 169 -16.83 -23.59 12.13
C LYS A 169 -17.48 -24.29 10.92
N SER A 170 -17.53 -23.63 9.77
CA SER A 170 -18.20 -24.14 8.56
C SER A 170 -17.30 -25.04 7.70
N HIS A 171 -16.02 -24.73 7.57
CA HIS A 171 -15.08 -25.35 6.62
C HIS A 171 -13.81 -25.91 7.29
N GLY A 172 -13.72 -25.82 8.62
CA GLY A 172 -12.59 -26.36 9.38
C GLY A 172 -11.40 -25.40 9.51
N THR A 173 -10.45 -25.80 10.35
CA THR A 173 -9.29 -24.95 10.70
C THR A 173 -8.38 -24.68 9.49
N HIS A 174 -8.22 -25.64 8.59
CA HIS A 174 -7.33 -25.49 7.43
C HIS A 174 -7.84 -24.40 6.49
N ALA A 175 -9.10 -24.48 6.06
CA ALA A 175 -9.73 -23.46 5.22
C ALA A 175 -9.68 -22.06 5.85
N ALA A 176 -9.90 -21.96 7.16
CA ALA A 176 -9.84 -20.68 7.86
C ALA A 176 -8.42 -20.07 7.92
N VAL A 177 -7.38 -20.90 7.93
CA VAL A 177 -5.99 -20.42 7.89
C VAL A 177 -5.60 -20.04 6.45
N LEU A 178 -5.99 -20.87 5.47
CA LEU A 178 -5.76 -20.61 4.06
C LEU A 178 -6.35 -19.27 3.64
N ASN A 179 -7.60 -18.99 4.02
CA ASN A 179 -8.24 -17.71 3.71
C ASN A 179 -7.44 -16.49 4.21
N ILE A 180 -6.83 -16.56 5.40
CA ILE A 180 -5.97 -15.48 5.90
C ILE A 180 -4.68 -15.35 5.07
N LEU A 181 -4.12 -16.46 4.59
CA LEU A 181 -2.96 -16.44 3.70
C LEU A 181 -3.32 -15.89 2.31
N GLU A 182 -4.48 -16.23 1.77
CA GLU A 182 -5.02 -15.70 0.51
C GLU A 182 -5.13 -14.18 0.56
N ILE A 183 -5.79 -13.65 1.58
CA ILE A 183 -5.89 -12.20 1.79
C ILE A 183 -4.50 -11.59 1.90
N LEU A 184 -3.63 -12.16 2.73
CA LEU A 184 -2.27 -11.65 2.92
C LEU A 184 -1.45 -11.65 1.61
N ALA A 185 -1.52 -12.72 0.83
CA ALA A 185 -0.78 -12.86 -0.42
C ALA A 185 -1.27 -11.89 -1.50
N HIS A 186 -2.59 -11.69 -1.59
CA HIS A 186 -3.20 -10.68 -2.45
C HIS A 186 -2.66 -9.27 -2.11
N GLU A 187 -2.67 -8.87 -0.84
CA GLU A 187 -2.14 -7.56 -0.42
C GLU A 187 -0.63 -7.40 -0.65
N ILE A 188 0.13 -8.51 -0.56
CA ILE A 188 1.54 -8.52 -0.95
C ILE A 188 1.69 -8.32 -2.47
N GLY A 189 0.72 -8.76 -3.27
CA GLY A 189 0.63 -8.46 -4.70
C GLY A 189 0.59 -6.97 -4.99
N HIS A 190 -0.25 -6.19 -4.30
CA HIS A 190 -0.25 -4.73 -4.43
C HIS A 190 1.06 -4.09 -3.95
N TYR A 191 1.67 -4.61 -2.89
CA TYR A 191 3.01 -4.17 -2.51
C TYR A 191 4.03 -4.45 -3.61
N HIS A 192 3.97 -5.63 -4.24
CA HIS A 192 4.85 -6.02 -5.33
C HIS A 192 4.66 -5.13 -6.56
N GLU A 193 3.42 -4.82 -6.93
CA GLU A 193 3.10 -3.82 -7.95
C GLU A 193 3.79 -2.49 -7.63
N TYR A 194 3.59 -1.99 -6.39
CA TYR A 194 4.13 -0.72 -5.95
C TYR A 194 5.66 -0.65 -6.06
N ILE A 195 6.39 -1.65 -5.56
CA ILE A 195 7.87 -1.62 -5.57
C ILE A 195 8.50 -1.81 -6.94
N ASN A 196 7.73 -2.31 -7.92
CA ASN A 196 8.18 -2.50 -9.29
C ASN A 196 7.80 -1.33 -10.21
N GLY A 197 7.21 -0.26 -9.67
CA GLY A 197 6.88 0.92 -10.46
C GLY A 197 5.72 0.70 -11.42
N MET A 198 4.92 -0.34 -11.15
CA MET A 198 3.71 -0.60 -11.91
C MET A 198 2.64 0.35 -11.40
N TRP A 199 1.95 1.00 -12.33
CA TRP A 199 0.81 1.87 -12.07
C TRP A 199 -0.21 1.59 -13.16
N PHE A 200 -1.28 0.89 -12.80
CA PHE A 200 -2.35 0.59 -13.75
C PHE A 200 -3.27 1.81 -13.88
N GLU A 201 -3.80 2.03 -15.09
CA GLU A 201 -4.81 3.06 -15.34
C GLU A 201 -6.18 2.64 -14.79
N ASP A 202 -6.41 1.33 -14.68
CA ASP A 202 -7.64 0.70 -14.19
C ASP A 202 -7.42 -0.06 -12.88
N GLU A 203 -8.21 0.25 -11.84
CA GLU A 203 -8.19 -0.46 -10.56
C GLU A 203 -8.43 -1.96 -10.74
N LEU A 204 -9.26 -2.37 -11.71
CA LEU A 204 -9.50 -3.80 -12.00
C LEU A 204 -8.22 -4.53 -12.42
N GLN A 205 -7.33 -3.86 -13.16
CA GLN A 205 -6.06 -4.45 -13.56
C GLN A 205 -5.09 -4.61 -12.38
N SER A 206 -5.11 -3.68 -11.43
CA SER A 206 -4.34 -3.80 -10.17
C SER A 206 -4.86 -4.97 -9.34
N GLU A 207 -6.17 -5.12 -9.22
CA GLU A 207 -6.81 -6.25 -8.52
C GLU A 207 -6.51 -7.59 -9.20
N ASP A 208 -6.61 -7.67 -10.52
CA ASP A 208 -6.27 -8.88 -11.30
C ASP A 208 -4.78 -9.25 -11.12
N TYR A 209 -3.90 -8.25 -11.15
CA TYR A 209 -2.47 -8.46 -10.89
C TYR A 209 -2.22 -9.00 -9.48
N ALA A 210 -2.83 -8.40 -8.46
CA ALA A 210 -2.70 -8.81 -7.06
C ALA A 210 -3.23 -10.23 -6.84
N ASN A 211 -4.35 -10.58 -7.47
CA ASN A 211 -4.91 -11.93 -7.46
C ASN A 211 -3.97 -12.95 -8.11
N ASP A 212 -3.49 -12.68 -9.31
CA ASP A 212 -2.57 -13.55 -10.04
C ASP A 212 -1.26 -13.76 -9.27
N PHE A 213 -0.69 -12.68 -8.73
CA PHE A 213 0.51 -12.74 -7.91
C PHE A 213 0.27 -13.55 -6.63
N GLY A 214 -0.83 -13.26 -5.93
CA GLY A 214 -1.22 -13.94 -4.69
C GLY A 214 -1.39 -15.44 -4.87
N GLN A 215 -2.03 -15.86 -5.95
CA GLN A 215 -2.18 -17.29 -6.28
C GLN A 215 -0.84 -17.95 -6.58
N LYS A 216 0.01 -17.31 -7.39
CA LYS A 216 1.35 -17.84 -7.74
C LYS A 216 2.23 -18.01 -6.51
N ILE A 217 2.28 -17.00 -5.63
CA ILE A 217 3.14 -17.03 -4.45
C ILE A 217 2.66 -18.07 -3.42
N LEU A 218 1.34 -18.27 -3.31
CA LEU A 218 0.78 -19.32 -2.45
C LEU A 218 1.00 -20.71 -3.01
N GLN A 219 0.88 -20.91 -4.32
CA GLN A 219 1.18 -22.19 -4.93
C GLN A 219 2.63 -22.59 -4.64
N LEU A 220 3.58 -21.68 -4.88
CA LEU A 220 4.99 -21.91 -4.56
C LEU A 220 5.21 -22.20 -3.07
N PHE A 221 4.51 -21.50 -2.18
CA PHE A 221 4.58 -21.77 -0.74
C PHE A 221 4.09 -23.18 -0.40
N PHE A 222 2.97 -23.62 -0.98
CA PHE A 222 2.44 -24.96 -0.74
C PHE A 222 3.32 -26.05 -1.33
N ASP A 223 3.97 -25.80 -2.46
CA ASP A 223 4.92 -26.73 -3.06
C ASP A 223 6.16 -26.93 -2.16
N ASP A 224 6.70 -25.84 -1.59
CA ASP A 224 7.89 -25.87 -0.73
C ASP A 224 7.62 -26.43 0.68
N PHE A 225 6.41 -26.26 1.20
CA PHE A 225 6.05 -26.55 2.60
C PHE A 225 4.94 -27.58 2.75
N HIS A 226 4.60 -28.32 1.69
CA HIS A 226 3.49 -29.28 1.66
C HIS A 226 3.46 -30.17 2.91
N ASP A 227 4.55 -30.87 3.21
CA ASP A 227 4.59 -31.85 4.30
C ASP A 227 4.42 -31.19 5.67
N LEU A 228 5.04 -30.02 5.89
CA LEU A 228 4.91 -29.24 7.14
C LEU A 228 3.48 -28.70 7.37
N ILE A 229 2.72 -28.49 6.29
CA ILE A 229 1.36 -27.94 6.33
C ILE A 229 0.33 -29.05 6.59
N PHE A 230 0.54 -30.23 5.98
CA PHE A 230 -0.42 -31.34 5.96
C PHE A 230 -0.11 -32.50 6.93
N GLU A 231 1.06 -32.56 7.56
CA GLU A 231 1.40 -33.61 8.54
C GLU A 231 0.93 -33.36 9.98
N GLU A 232 0.47 -32.14 10.32
CA GLU A 232 -0.18 -31.90 11.63
C GLU A 232 -1.61 -32.46 11.66
N LYS A 233 -1.74 -33.78 11.84
CA LYS A 233 -2.97 -34.45 12.29
C LYS A 233 -3.14 -34.37 13.81
#